data_AF-A0A6B9Y5I0-F1
#
_entry.id   AF-A0A6B9Y5I0-F1
#
_cell.length_a   1.000
_cell.length_b   1.000
_cell.length_c   1.000
_cell.angle_alpha   90.00
_cell.angle_beta   90.00
_cell.angle_gamma   90.00
#
_symmetry.space_group_name_H-M   'P 1'
#
loop_
_entity.id
_entity.type
_entity.pdbx_description
1 polymer ?
#
loop_
_entity_poly.entity_id
_entity_poly.type
_entity_poly.pdbx_seq_one_letter_code
_entity_poly.pdbx_strand_id
1 'polypeptide(L)' 'MPLCARCEDELEAGSGLLARIGIGSLDGYECSNCGTLLCSDCFNERTLELAGSTHDRCPACEGTLRKR' A
#
# COMPACT_ATOMS: atom_id res chain seq x y z
N MET A 1 8.94 -5.22 9.85
CA MET A 1 8.63 -4.11 8.91
C MET A 1 7.16 -3.71 9.12
N PRO A 2 6.59 -2.62 8.57
CA PRO A 2 5.15 -2.39 8.73
C PRO A 2 4.35 -3.49 8.02
N LEU A 3 3.20 -3.88 8.58
CA LEU A 3 2.32 -4.90 8.00
C LEU A 3 1.24 -4.27 7.12
N CYS A 4 0.86 -4.99 6.05
CA CYS A 4 -0.31 -4.67 5.26
C CYS A 4 -1.58 -4.86 6.10
N ALA A 5 -2.47 -3.87 6.14
CA ALA A 5 -3.69 -3.95 6.92
C ALA A 5 -4.75 -4.93 6.38
N ARG A 6 -4.57 -5.46 5.15
CA ARG A 6 -5.54 -6.37 4.51
C ARG A 6 -5.14 -7.84 4.63
N CYS A 7 -3.87 -8.16 4.36
CA CYS A 7 -3.36 -9.53 4.37
C CYS A 7 -2.40 -9.83 5.53
N GLU A 8 -2.06 -8.82 6.35
CA GLU A 8 -1.08 -8.92 7.43
C GLU A 8 0.35 -9.27 6.98
N ASP A 9 0.61 -9.30 5.67
CA ASP A 9 1.94 -9.53 5.12
C ASP A 9 2.88 -8.35 5.42
N GLU A 10 4.17 -8.65 5.63
CA GLU A 10 5.19 -7.63 5.76
C GLU A 10 5.34 -6.83 4.46
N LEU A 11 5.30 -5.50 4.56
CA LEU A 11 5.63 -4.62 3.45
C LEU A 11 7.14 -4.61 3.28
N GLU A 12 7.63 -5.24 2.22
CA GLU A 12 9.05 -5.20 1.87
C GLU A 12 9.43 -3.79 1.41
N ALA A 13 10.54 -3.27 1.95
CA ALA A 13 11.23 -2.15 1.33
C ALA A 13 11.93 -2.69 0.08
N GLY A 14 11.62 -2.12 -1.09
CA GLY A 14 12.13 -2.62 -2.38
C GLY A 14 13.62 -2.95 -2.31
N SER A 15 13.98 -4.22 -2.51
CA SER A 15 15.31 -4.78 -2.27
C SER A 15 16.32 -4.35 -3.35
N GLY A 16 16.63 -3.06 -3.41
CA GLY A 16 17.69 -2.47 -4.22
C GLY A 16 18.78 -1.84 -3.37
N LEU A 17 19.95 -1.57 -3.97
CA LEU A 17 21.10 -0.89 -3.33
C LEU A 17 20.70 0.41 -2.59
N LEU A 18 19.60 1.05 -3.00
CA LEU A 18 19.00 2.25 -2.39
C LEU A 18 18.27 1.99 -1.05
N ALA A 19 17.74 0.79 -0.80
CA ALA A 19 17.09 0.45 0.47
C ALA A 19 18.08 0.35 1.64
N ARG A 20 19.34 0.01 1.37
CA ARG A 20 20.42 -0.04 2.38
C ARG A 20 20.84 1.35 2.90
N ILE A 21 20.40 2.43 2.24
CA ILE A 21 20.65 3.82 2.64
C ILE A 21 19.45 4.39 3.44
N GLY A 22 18.42 3.58 3.72
CA GLY A 22 17.23 4.01 4.46
C GLY A 22 16.23 4.83 3.63
N ILE A 23 16.39 4.80 2.30
CA ILE A 23 15.53 5.49 1.32
C ILE A 23 14.77 4.46 0.47
N GLY A 24 14.55 3.25 1.00
CA GLY A 24 13.70 2.25 0.36
C GLY A 24 12.25 2.67 0.55
N SER A 25 11.63 3.21 -0.50
CA SER A 25 10.18 3.34 -0.59
C SER A 25 9.55 1.97 -0.33
N LEU A 26 8.63 1.91 0.64
CA LEU A 26 7.86 0.70 0.95
C LEU A 26 6.98 0.43 -0.28
N ASP A 27 7.05 -0.77 -0.85
CA ASP A 27 6.24 -1.11 -2.02
C ASP A 27 4.77 -1.31 -1.62
N GLY A 28 4.03 -0.20 -1.54
CA GLY A 28 2.63 -0.21 -1.13
C GLY A 28 1.97 1.16 -1.17
N TYR A 29 0.77 1.21 -0.61
CA TYR A 29 -0.10 2.37 -0.60
C TYR A 29 -0.41 2.79 0.84
N GLU A 30 -0.27 4.07 1.14
CA GLU A 30 -0.60 4.66 2.44
C GLU A 30 -1.83 5.58 2.33
N CYS A 31 -2.74 5.48 3.29
CA CYS A 31 -3.87 6.40 3.38
C CYS A 31 -3.44 7.73 3.98
N SER A 32 -3.66 8.84 3.29
CA SER A 32 -3.33 10.17 3.81
C SER A 32 -4.23 10.62 4.98
N ASN A 33 -5.36 9.95 5.21
CA ASN A 33 -6.31 10.31 6.26
C ASN A 33 -6.03 9.57 7.58
N CYS A 34 -5.79 8.26 7.54
CA CYS A 34 -5.61 7.44 8.74
C CYS A 34 -4.28 6.67 8.80
N GLY A 35 -3.40 6.81 7.81
CA GLY A 35 -2.07 6.17 7.81
C GLY A 35 -2.07 4.66 7.55
N THR A 36 -3.23 4.06 7.25
CA THR A 36 -3.34 2.64 6.91
C THR A 36 -2.48 2.30 5.69
N LEU A 37 -1.74 1.19 5.78
CA LEU A 37 -0.87 0.69 4.73
C LEU A 37 -1.49 -0.55 4.04
N LEU A 38 -1.39 -0.58 2.71
CA LEU A 38 -1.89 -1.66 1.85
C LEU A 38 -0.75 -2.10 0.91
N CYS A 39 -0.51 -3.40 0.76
CA CYS A 39 0.47 -3.90 -0.20
C CYS A 39 -0.02 -3.70 -1.65
N SER A 40 0.92 -3.72 -2.59
CA SER A 40 0.62 -3.53 -4.01
C SER A 40 -0.35 -4.58 -4.58
N ASP A 41 -0.24 -5.83 -4.14
CA ASP A 41 -1.13 -6.92 -4.60
C ASP A 41 -2.57 -6.69 -4.15
N CYS A 42 -2.77 -6.39 -2.86
CA CYS A 42 -4.08 -6.08 -2.32
C CYS A 42 -4.73 -4.84 -2.97
N PHE A 43 -3.93 -3.89 -3.46
CA PHE A 43 -4.41 -2.74 -4.23
C PHE A 43 -4.82 -3.14 -5.65
N ASN A 44 -3.99 -3.93 -6.33
CA ASN A 44 -4.25 -4.42 -7.68
C ASN A 44 -5.49 -5.30 -7.76
N GLU A 45 -5.65 -6.26 -6.84
CA GLU A 45 -6.85 -7.11 -6.75
C GLU A 45 -8.12 -6.27 -6.66
N ARG A 46 -8.10 -5.23 -5.82
CA ARG A 46 -9.27 -4.37 -5.59
C ARG A 46 -9.62 -3.52 -6.81
N THR A 47 -8.60 -3.12 -7.57
CA THR A 47 -8.76 -2.41 -8.85
C THR A 47 -9.39 -3.32 -9.90
N LEU A 48 -9.05 -4.62 -9.90
CA LEU A 48 -9.62 -5.63 -10.79
C LEU A 48 -11.06 -6.00 -10.41
N GLU A 49 -11.35 -6.21 -9.12
CA GLU A 49 -12.67 -6.58 -8.59
C GLU A 49 -13.75 -5.52 -8.87
N LEU A 50 -13.37 -4.24 -8.93
CA LEU A 50 -14.28 -3.12 -9.11
C LEU A 50 -14.37 -2.62 -10.57
N ALA A 51 -13.99 -3.45 -11.53
CA ALA A 51 -14.22 -3.24 -12.97
C ALA A 51 -13.78 -1.85 -13.48
N GLY A 52 -12.60 -1.38 -13.07
CA GLY A 52 -11.96 -0.21 -13.66
C GLY A 52 -12.32 1.15 -13.06
N SER A 53 -12.99 1.19 -11.90
CA SER A 53 -13.06 2.43 -11.12
C SER A 53 -11.98 2.43 -10.04
N THR A 54 -10.99 3.32 -10.17
CA THR A 54 -9.91 3.56 -9.19
C THR A 54 -10.50 4.09 -7.88
N HIS A 55 -11.10 3.22 -7.09
CA HIS A 55 -11.46 3.52 -5.73
C HIS A 55 -10.24 3.20 -4.87
N ASP A 56 -9.28 4.13 -4.92
CA ASP A 56 -8.10 4.17 -4.07
C ASP A 56 -8.51 4.54 -2.63
N ARG A 57 -9.55 3.89 -2.09
CA ARG A 57 -10.15 4.22 -0.80
C ARG A 57 -9.67 3.24 0.27
N CYS A 58 -9.18 3.82 1.35
CA CYS A 58 -8.79 3.10 2.53
C CYS A 58 -10.00 2.40 3.16
N PRO A 59 -9.92 1.10 3.51
CA PRO A 59 -11.03 0.39 4.13
C PRO A 59 -11.33 0.85 5.56
N ALA A 60 -10.39 1.50 6.24
CA ALA A 60 -10.54 1.93 7.63
C ALA A 60 -11.22 3.29 7.78
N CYS A 61 -10.99 4.22 6.85
CA CYS A 61 -11.40 5.61 7.00
C CYS A 61 -11.89 6.27 5.71
N GLU A 62 -12.13 5.47 4.65
CA GLU A 62 -12.59 5.89 3.32
C GLU A 62 -11.73 6.95 2.60
N GLY A 63 -10.58 7.32 3.17
CA GLY A 63 -9.66 8.31 2.61
C GLY A 63 -8.86 7.78 1.43
N THR A 64 -8.26 8.69 0.65
CA THR A 64 -7.45 8.34 -0.53
C THR A 64 -6.12 7.68 -0.16
N LEU A 65 -5.81 6.59 -0.84
CA LEU A 65 -4.55 5.86 -0.80
C LEU A 65 -3.56 6.47 -1.81
N ARG A 66 -2.29 6.60 -1.42
CA ARG A 66 -1.22 7.10 -2.28
C ARG A 66 -0.07 6.11 -2.28
N LYS A 67 0.54 5.91 -3.45
CA LYS A 67 1.75 5.10 -3.58
C LYS A 67 2.88 5.73 -2.75
N ARG A 68 3.53 4.92 -1.91
CA ARG A 68 4.64 5.33 -1.04
C ARG A 68 5.96 4.74 -1.51
#